data_AF-A0A800FK40-F1
#
_entry.id   AF-A0A800FK40-F1
#
_cell.length_a   1.000
_cell.length_b   1.000
_cell.length_c   1.000
_cell.angle_alpha   90.00
_cell.angle_beta   90.00
_cell.angle_gamma   90.00
#
_symmetry.space_group_name_H-M   'P 1'
#
loop_
_entity.id
_entity.type
_entity.pdbx_description
1 polymer ?
#
loop_
_entity_poly.entity_id
_entity_poly.type
_entity_poly.pdbx_seq_one_letter_code
_entity_poly.pdbx_strand_id
1 'polypeptide(L)'
;MKFRFGAEIGTFNFKHNLPPATDTYAGISAMGILAFPAGPGKIKLGTGIVGSSPGFIMEATYGIRIGGILDIRGGFRSTEVINATTKEELELGHTGWVDGIIVLGINL
;
A
#
# COMPACT_ATOMS: atom_id res chain seq x y z
N MET A 1 18.89 15.10 -1.29
CA MET A 1 18.10 13.86 -1.16
C MET A 1 17.73 13.38 -2.55
N LYS A 2 17.88 12.09 -2.87
CA LYS A 2 17.45 11.55 -4.17
C LYS A 2 16.04 10.98 -4.02
N PHE A 3 15.06 11.63 -4.64
CA PHE A 3 13.71 11.12 -4.77
C PHE A 3 13.68 9.99 -5.81
N ARG A 4 12.87 8.97 -5.57
CA ARG A 4 12.65 7.87 -6.51
C ARG A 4 11.17 7.78 -6.81
N PHE A 5 10.83 7.84 -8.08
CA PHE A 5 9.47 7.61 -8.56
C PHE A 5 9.30 6.15 -8.94
N GLY A 6 8.12 5.61 -8.70
CA GLY A 6 7.76 4.25 -9.07
C GLY A 6 6.25 4.09 -9.20
N ALA A 7 5.84 2.91 -9.60
CA ALA A 7 4.44 2.51 -9.61
C ALA A 7 4.28 1.18 -8.88
N GLU A 8 3.12 0.95 -8.30
CA GLU A 8 2.75 -0.29 -7.65
C GLU A 8 1.37 -0.74 -8.12
N ILE A 9 1.24 -2.04 -8.40
CA ILE A 9 -0.04 -2.68 -8.68
C ILE A 9 -0.18 -3.84 -7.70
N GLY A 10 -1.33 -3.92 -7.04
CA GLY A 10 -1.63 -4.94 -6.06
C GLY A 10 -3.09 -5.37 -6.13
N THR A 11 -3.41 -6.45 -5.44
CA THR A 11 -4.79 -6.93 -5.27
C THR A 11 -5.12 -6.93 -3.79
N PHE A 12 -6.35 -6.59 -3.44
CA PHE A 12 -6.84 -6.66 -2.07
C PHE A 12 -8.16 -7.42 -2.03
N ASN A 13 -8.43 -8.06 -0.90
CA ASN A 13 -9.68 -8.76 -0.64
C ASN A 13 -10.00 -8.70 0.85
N PHE A 14 -11.07 -7.99 1.18
CA PHE A 14 -11.62 -7.90 2.53
C PHE A 14 -13.03 -8.46 2.53
N LYS A 15 -13.27 -9.45 3.37
CA LYS A 15 -14.61 -9.99 3.64
C LYS A 15 -15.23 -9.21 4.78
N HIS A 16 -16.41 -8.64 4.54
CA HIS A 16 -17.14 -7.91 5.56
C HIS A 16 -17.82 -8.91 6.50
N ASN A 17 -17.45 -8.93 7.78
CA ASN A 17 -18.02 -9.85 8.77
C ASN A 17 -19.26 -9.27 9.50
N LEU A 18 -19.76 -8.09 9.14
CA LEU A 18 -20.97 -7.55 9.76
C LEU A 18 -22.22 -8.20 9.13
N PRO A 19 -23.21 -8.65 9.93
CA PRO A 19 -24.48 -9.14 9.39
C PRO A 19 -25.18 -8.01 8.62
N PRO A 20 -25.69 -8.23 7.40
CA PRO A 20 -25.77 -9.47 6.62
C PRO A 20 -24.51 -9.67 5.77
N ALA A 21 -23.59 -10.54 6.20
CA ALA A 21 -22.22 -10.74 5.70
C ALA A 21 -22.09 -11.24 4.24
N THR A 22 -22.74 -10.57 3.30
CA THR A 22 -22.84 -10.93 1.89
C THR A 22 -21.83 -10.14 1.05
N ASP A 23 -21.38 -8.99 1.54
CA ASP A 23 -20.60 -8.07 0.74
C ASP A 23 -19.09 -8.19 0.95
N THR A 24 -18.33 -7.99 -0.13
CA THR A 24 -16.87 -8.13 -0.18
C THR A 24 -16.26 -6.91 -0.83
N TYR A 25 -15.33 -6.26 -0.11
CA TYR A 25 -14.51 -5.21 -0.67
C TYR A 25 -13.21 -5.80 -1.24
N ALA A 26 -13.19 -6.03 -2.55
CA ALA A 26 -12.06 -6.62 -3.23
C ALA A 26 -11.82 -5.99 -4.60
N GLY A 27 -10.56 -5.87 -4.99
CA GLY A 27 -10.20 -5.23 -6.25
C GLY A 27 -8.70 -5.16 -6.48
N ILE A 28 -8.32 -4.34 -7.45
CA ILE A 28 -6.94 -4.02 -7.79
C ILE A 28 -6.63 -2.61 -7.25
N SER A 29 -5.45 -2.43 -6.68
CA SER A 29 -4.89 -1.12 -6.37
C SER A 29 -3.79 -0.78 -7.35
N ALA A 30 -3.80 0.44 -7.90
CA ALA A 30 -2.75 0.97 -8.75
C ALA A 30 -2.30 2.32 -8.19
N MET A 31 -1.03 2.44 -7.83
CA MET A 31 -0.46 3.58 -7.12
C MET A 31 0.76 4.14 -7.84
N GLY A 32 0.84 5.46 -7.97
CA GLY A 32 2.10 6.16 -8.21
C GLY A 32 2.79 6.42 -6.88
N ILE A 33 4.10 6.15 -6.79
CA ILE A 33 4.86 6.19 -5.54
C ILE A 33 6.05 7.13 -5.65
N LEU A 34 6.24 7.92 -4.61
CA LEU A 34 7.42 8.72 -4.33
C LEU A 34 8.13 8.15 -3.10
N ALA A 35 9.38 7.72 -3.25
CA ALA A 35 10.20 7.22 -2.17
C ALA A 35 11.38 8.16 -1.89
N PHE A 36 11.67 8.38 -0.61
CA PHE A 36 12.83 9.15 -0.16
C PHE A 36 13.50 8.49 1.07
N PRO A 37 14.82 8.67 1.22
CA PRO A 37 15.57 8.09 2.34
C PRO A 37 15.28 8.86 3.63
N ALA A 38 15.10 8.13 4.74
CA ALA A 38 14.90 8.68 6.09
C ALA A 38 15.80 7.90 7.07
N GLY A 39 17.02 8.38 7.28
CA GLY A 39 18.03 7.66 8.07
C GLY A 39 18.37 6.28 7.48
N PRO A 40 18.43 5.20 8.28
CA PRO A 40 18.57 3.84 7.76
C PRO A 40 17.27 3.32 7.09
N GLY A 41 16.16 4.02 7.28
CA GLY A 41 14.86 3.71 6.72
C GLY A 41 14.58 4.38 5.37
N LYS A 42 13.44 4.02 4.78
CA LYS A 42 12.86 4.62 3.59
C LYS A 42 11.39 4.92 3.87
N ILE A 43 10.97 6.12 3.49
CA ILE A 43 9.56 6.50 3.49
C ILE A 43 9.09 6.48 2.04
N LYS A 44 7.92 5.89 1.80
CA LYS A 44 7.23 6.00 0.52
C LYS A 44 5.86 6.62 0.73
N LEU A 45 5.51 7.54 -0.13
CA LEU A 45 4.18 8.12 -0.23
C LEU A 45 3.65 7.77 -1.60
N GLY A 46 2.39 7.40 -1.69
CA GLY A 46 1.78 7.10 -2.97
C GLY A 46 0.33 7.56 -3.04
N THR A 47 -0.14 7.75 -4.27
CA THR A 47 -1.53 8.10 -4.56
C THR A 47 -1.96 7.40 -5.83
N GLY A 48 -3.24 7.09 -5.93
CA GLY A 48 -3.78 6.37 -7.08
C GLY A 48 -5.18 5.87 -6.81
N ILE A 49 -5.48 4.70 -7.37
CA ILE A 49 -6.81 4.09 -7.34
C ILE A 49 -6.75 2.78 -6.56
N VAL A 50 -7.73 2.55 -5.70
CA VAL A 50 -7.98 1.30 -4.98
C VAL A 50 -9.39 0.84 -5.32
N GLY A 51 -9.50 -0.24 -6.10
CA GLY A 51 -10.79 -0.66 -6.67
C GLY A 51 -11.27 0.38 -7.69
N SER A 52 -12.41 1.01 -7.41
CA SER A 52 -12.97 2.12 -8.19
C SER A 52 -12.66 3.49 -7.60
N SER A 53 -12.02 3.56 -6.44
CA SER A 53 -11.99 4.76 -5.60
C SER A 53 -10.60 5.36 -5.47
N PRO A 54 -10.46 6.70 -5.36
CA PRO A 54 -9.18 7.33 -5.08
C PRO A 54 -8.64 6.95 -3.70
N GLY A 55 -7.33 6.74 -3.61
CA GLY A 55 -6.64 6.43 -2.37
C GLY A 55 -5.21 6.94 -2.32
N PHE A 56 -4.63 6.85 -1.13
CA PHE A 56 -3.24 7.15 -0.89
C PHE A 56 -2.61 6.10 0.03
N ILE A 57 -1.29 5.97 -0.08
CA ILE A 57 -0.49 5.09 0.75
C ILE A 57 0.62 5.86 1.44
N MET A 58 0.93 5.44 2.66
CA MET A 58 2.08 5.89 3.42
C MET A 58 2.82 4.67 3.94
N GLU A 59 4.07 4.53 3.55
CA GLU A 59 4.93 3.40 3.89
C GLU A 59 6.15 3.88 4.66
N ALA A 60 6.47 3.22 5.76
CA ALA A 60 7.73 3.38 6.48
C ALA A 60 8.43 2.03 6.62
N THR A 61 9.61 1.90 6.01
CA THR A 61 10.40 0.66 6.05
C THR A 61 11.80 0.90 6.61
N TYR A 62 12.27 -0.07 7.40
CA TYR A 62 13.64 -0.14 7.90
C TYR A 62 14.25 -1.49 7.54
N GLY A 63 15.56 -1.52 7.28
CA GLY A 63 16.18 -2.75 6.87
C GLY A 63 17.68 -2.66 6.67
N ILE A 64 18.23 -3.78 6.20
CA ILE A 64 19.65 -4.02 6.07
C ILE A 64 19.99 -4.42 4.64
N ARG A 65 21.23 -4.12 4.22
CA ARG A 65 21.77 -4.55 2.95
C ARG A 65 22.79 -5.67 3.19
N ILE A 66 22.61 -6.79 2.51
CA ILE A 66 23.49 -7.96 2.58
C ILE A 66 24.37 -7.98 1.33
N GLY A 67 25.69 -7.89 1.53
CA GLY A 67 26.68 -7.97 0.46
C GLY A 67 26.57 -6.87 -0.60
N GLY A 68 25.93 -5.73 -0.30
CA GLY A 68 25.74 -4.60 -1.24
C GLY A 68 24.70 -4.84 -2.35
N ILE A 69 24.33 -6.09 -2.60
CA ILE A 69 23.46 -6.54 -3.69
C ILE A 69 22.01 -6.66 -3.22
N LEU A 70 21.76 -7.32 -2.09
CA LEU A 70 20.41 -7.58 -1.59
C LEU A 70 20.03 -6.57 -0.49
N ASP A 71 18.92 -5.86 -0.67
CA ASP A 71 18.31 -4.93 0.29
C ASP A 71 17.02 -5.57 0.83
N ILE A 72 17.00 -5.96 2.10
CA ILE A 72 15.82 -6.52 2.76
C ILE A 72 15.31 -5.49 3.76
N ARG A 73 14.03 -5.14 3.67
CA ARG A 73 13.40 -4.18 4.57
C ARG A 73 12.07 -4.70 5.08
N GLY A 74 11.80 -4.48 6.35
CA GLY A 74 10.49 -4.68 6.96
C GLY A 74 9.86 -3.34 7.28
N GLY A 75 8.54 -3.26 7.31
CA GLY A 75 7.87 -2.02 7.66
C GLY A 75 6.37 -2.14 7.77
N PHE A 76 5.75 -0.98 7.89
CA PHE A 76 4.31 -0.82 7.91
C PHE A 76 3.87 0.10 6.79
N ARG A 77 2.68 -0.17 6.28
CA ARG A 77 2.04 0.64 5.25
C ARG A 77 0.61 0.91 5.68
N SER A 78 0.20 2.17 5.63
CA SER A 78 -1.20 2.57 5.70
C SER A 78 -1.71 2.76 4.29
N THR A 79 -2.87 2.18 3.99
CA THR A 79 -3.63 2.42 2.77
C THR A 79 -4.94 3.08 3.16
N GLU A 80 -5.21 4.27 2.63
CA GLU A 80 -6.43 5.03 2.90
C GLU A 80 -7.19 5.24 1.59
N VAL A 81 -8.50 5.04 1.61
CA VAL A 81 -9.40 5.13 0.45
C VAL A 81 -10.54 6.07 0.78
N ILE A 82 -10.65 7.17 0.03
CA ILE A 82 -11.48 8.31 0.40
C ILE A 82 -12.98 7.99 0.33
N ASN A 83 -13.41 7.26 -0.70
CA ASN A 83 -14.81 6.90 -0.90
C ASN A 83 -14.92 5.46 -1.42
N ALA A 84 -14.67 4.48 -0.56
CA ALA A 84 -14.70 3.08 -0.95
C ALA A 84 -16.13 2.60 -1.23
N THR A 85 -16.27 1.89 -2.35
CA THR A 85 -17.51 1.23 -2.74
C THR A 85 -17.26 -0.26 -2.86
N THR A 86 -18.14 -1.07 -2.29
CA THR A 86 -18.07 -2.53 -2.39
C THR A 86 -18.57 -3.05 -3.74
N LYS A 87 -18.55 -4.38 -3.91
CA LYS A 87 -19.06 -5.01 -5.14
C LYS A 87 -20.57 -4.88 -5.30
N GLU A 88 -21.31 -4.80 -4.20
CA GLU A 88 -22.77 -4.60 -4.21
C GLU A 88 -23.15 -3.11 -4.14
N GLU A 89 -22.23 -2.21 -4.55
CA GLU A 89 -22.43 -0.75 -4.57
C GLU A 89 -22.71 -0.11 -3.20
N LEU A 90 -22.36 -0.79 -2.09
CA LEU A 90 -22.45 -0.22 -0.76
C LEU A 90 -21.32 0.80 -0.55
N GLU A 91 -21.70 2.03 -0.18
CA GLU A 91 -20.74 3.06 0.21
C GLU A 91 -20.19 2.79 1.62
N LEU A 92 -18.90 2.51 1.70
CA LEU A 92 -18.15 2.39 2.97
C LEU A 92 -17.62 3.75 3.45
N GLY A 93 -17.64 4.77 2.58
CA GLY A 93 -17.05 6.08 2.85
C GLY A 93 -15.53 6.01 2.95
N HIS A 94 -14.94 6.75 3.89
CA HIS A 94 -13.51 6.71 4.15
C HIS A 94 -13.14 5.41 4.87
N THR A 95 -12.35 4.58 4.20
CA THR A 95 -11.85 3.33 4.78
C THR A 95 -10.35 3.24 4.63
N GLY A 96 -9.69 2.60 5.59
CA GLY A 96 -8.27 2.40 5.55
C GLY A 96 -7.85 1.17 6.35
N TRP A 97 -6.65 0.70 6.06
CA TRP A 97 -6.04 -0.42 6.76
C TRP A 97 -4.54 -0.25 6.85
N VAL A 98 -3.95 -0.96 7.81
CA VAL A 98 -2.51 -1.03 8.00
C VAL A 98 -2.04 -2.45 7.71
N ASP A 99 -1.08 -2.58 6.80
CA ASP A 99 -0.43 -3.82 6.45
C ASP A 99 1.05 -3.83 6.88
N GLY A 100 1.51 -4.98 7.37
CA GLY A 100 2.92 -5.24 7.60
C GLY A 100 3.56 -5.74 6.30
N ILE A 101 4.69 -5.15 5.92
CA ILE A 101 5.31 -5.41 4.62
C ILE A 101 6.76 -5.86 4.73
N ILE A 102 7.17 -6.69 3.77
CA ILE A 102 8.56 -7.06 3.54
C ILE A 102 8.92 -6.65 2.11
N VAL A 103 9.97 -5.86 1.97
CA VAL A 103 10.48 -5.35 0.71
C VAL A 103 11.83 -5.99 0.42
N LEU A 104 11.95 -6.58 -0.76
CA LEU A 104 13.18 -7.11 -1.31
C LEU A 104 13.62 -6.25 -2.50
N GLY A 105 14.84 -5.72 -2.45
CA GLY A 105 15.43 -4.96 -3.53
C GLY A 105 16.77 -5.58 -3.94
N ILE A 106 16.99 -5.71 -5.26
CA ILE A 106 18.28 -6.15 -5.80
C ILE A 106 18.96 -4.92 -6.43
N ASN A 107 20.18 -4.60 -6.02
CA ASN A 107 21.08 -3.74 -6.78
C ASN A 107 22.00 -4.63 -7.61
N LEU A 108 21.92 -4.43 -8.93
CA LEU A 108 22.87 -4.94 -9.91
C LEU A 108 24.01 -3.94 -10.09
#